data_AF-A0A7V3D6Z3-F1
#
_entry.id   AF-A0A7V3D6Z3-F1
#
_cell.length_a   1.000
_cell.length_b   1.000
_cell.length_c   1.000
_cell.angle_alpha   90.00
_cell.angle_beta   90.00
_cell.angle_gamma   90.00
#
_symmetry.space_group_name_H-M   'P 1'
#
loop_
_entity.id
_entity.type
_entity.pdbx_description
1 polymer ?
#
loop_
_entity_poly.entity_id
_entity_poly.type
_entity_poly.pdbx_seq_one_letter_code
_entity_poly.pdbx_strand_id
1 'polypeptide(L)' 'MSEADELNTSLTLLQEMLGAWHREQAWAVFVERYTPLIRRWCRRQHLPEDVANDVTSDVLTKLVTRLSKYDP' A
#
# COMPACT_ATOMS: atom_id res chain seq x y z
N MET A 1 1.72 -15.54 -14.13
CA MET A 1 0.65 -14.92 -13.33
C MET A 1 0.61 -13.46 -13.72
N SER A 2 -0.50 -12.99 -14.29
CA SER A 2 -0.57 -11.65 -14.88
C SER A 2 -0.64 -10.59 -13.77
N GLU A 3 0.05 -9.46 -13.98
CA GLU A 3 0.03 -8.26 -13.13
C GLU A 3 -1.41 -7.79 -12.83
N ALA A 4 -2.34 -8.05 -13.75
CA ALA A 4 -3.77 -7.80 -13.60
C ALA A 4 -4.46 -8.67 -12.52
N ASP A 5 -4.05 -9.92 -12.32
CA ASP A 5 -4.59 -10.79 -11.24
C ASP A 5 -4.08 -10.34 -9.86
N GLU A 6 -2.83 -9.87 -9.79
CA GLU A 6 -2.27 -9.27 -8.57
C GLU A 6 -3.01 -7.99 -8.18
N LEU A 7 -3.34 -7.15 -9.18
CA LEU A 7 -4.10 -5.91 -8.96
C LEU A 7 -5.57 -6.19 -8.59
N ASN A 8 -6.21 -7.19 -9.20
CA ASN A 8 -7.58 -7.60 -8.82
C ASN A 8 -7.63 -8.14 -7.40
N THR A 9 -6.68 -9.02 -7.03
CA THR A 9 -6.55 -9.48 -5.64
C THR A 9 -6.31 -8.32 -4.68
N SER A 10 -5.53 -7.31 -5.10
CA SER A 10 -5.31 -6.10 -4.30
C SER A 10 -6.60 -5.31 -4.09
N LEU A 11 -7.46 -5.19 -5.09
CA LEU A 11 -8.74 -4.48 -4.96
C LEU A 11 -9.68 -5.18 -3.98
N THR A 12 -9.82 -6.50 -4.05
CA THR A 12 -10.67 -7.28 -3.13
C THR A 12 -10.13 -7.24 -1.70
N LEU A 13 -8.80 -7.35 -1.53
CA LEU A 13 -8.15 -7.29 -0.21
C LEU A 13 -8.25 -5.88 0.40
N LEU A 14 -8.24 -4.83 -0.44
CA LEU A 14 -8.52 -3.46 -0.03
C LEU A 14 -9.99 -3.24 0.35
N GLN A 15 -10.94 -3.87 -0.35
CA GLN A 15 -12.36 -3.85 0.03
C GLN A 15 -12.60 -4.58 1.35
N GLU A 16 -11.94 -5.73 1.57
CA GLU A 16 -11.96 -6.43 2.86
C GLU A 16 -11.32 -5.61 3.99
N MET A 17 -10.26 -4.84 3.69
CA MET A 17 -9.61 -3.92 4.64
C MET A 17 -10.52 -2.79 5.12
N LEU A 18 -11.48 -2.37 4.29
CA LEU A 18 -12.51 -1.39 4.66
C LEU A 18 -13.62 -2.01 5.53
N GLY A 19 -13.75 -3.34 5.54
CA GLY A 19 -14.59 -4.10 6.45
C GLY A 19 -14.00 -4.11 7.86
N ALA A 20 -14.77 -3.62 8.85
CA ALA A 20 -14.31 -3.34 10.21
C ALA A 20 -13.72 -4.54 11.00
N TRP A 21 -13.84 -5.78 10.52
CA TRP A 21 -13.46 -6.99 11.26
C TRP A 21 -11.99 -7.40 11.14
N HIS A 22 -11.26 -7.00 10.08
CA HIS A 22 -9.87 -7.45 9.85
C HIS A 22 -8.90 -6.33 9.47
N ARG A 23 -9.20 -5.09 9.89
CA ARG A 23 -8.42 -3.90 9.52
C ARG A 23 -6.92 -4.03 9.81
N GLU A 24 -6.53 -4.57 10.96
CA GLU A 24 -5.11 -4.71 11.34
C GLU A 24 -4.36 -5.74 10.49
N GLN A 25 -4.99 -6.89 10.20
CA GLN A 25 -4.39 -7.95 9.40
C GLN A 25 -4.29 -7.53 7.93
N ALA A 26 -5.34 -6.91 7.40
CA ALA A 26 -5.34 -6.38 6.06
C ALA A 26 -4.35 -5.21 5.92
N TRP A 27 -4.18 -4.38 6.96
CA TRP A 27 -3.13 -3.36 7.01
C TRP A 27 -1.72 -3.97 6.96
N ALA A 28 -1.46 -5.05 7.71
CA ALA A 28 -0.17 -5.73 7.67
C ALA A 28 0.18 -6.24 6.27
N VAL A 29 -0.77 -6.92 5.60
CA VAL A 29 -0.60 -7.40 4.22
C VAL A 29 -0.37 -6.24 3.24
N PHE A 30 -1.11 -5.14 3.43
CA PHE A 30 -0.94 -3.94 2.62
C PHE A 30 0.47 -3.32 2.78
N VAL A 31 0.94 -3.15 4.02
CA VAL A 31 2.28 -2.63 4.29
C VAL A 31 3.36 -3.56 3.72
N GLU A 32 3.23 -4.87 3.91
CA GLU A 32 4.17 -5.88 3.40
C GLU A 32 4.30 -5.83 1.87
N ARG A 33 3.18 -5.63 1.16
CA ARG A 33 3.16 -5.57 -0.31
C ARG A 33 3.70 -4.25 -0.86
N TYR A 34 3.30 -3.11 -0.31
CA TYR A 34 3.60 -1.81 -0.91
C TYR A 34 4.93 -1.19 -0.46
N THR A 35 5.42 -1.53 0.74
CA THR A 35 6.73 -1.07 1.23
C THR A 35 7.89 -1.35 0.26
N PRO A 36 8.10 -2.58 -0.26
CA PRO A 36 9.21 -2.86 -1.17
C PRO A 36 9.06 -2.14 -2.51
N LEU A 37 7.83 -1.93 -3.00
CA LEU A 37 7.55 -1.18 -4.23
C LEU A 37 7.94 0.29 -4.08
N ILE A 38 7.53 0.92 -2.97
CA ILE A 38 7.85 2.32 -2.68
C ILE A 38 9.34 2.49 -2.45
N ARG A 39 9.98 1.61 -1.67
CA ARG A 39 11.44 1.64 -1.48
C ARG A 39 12.21 1.46 -2.79
N ARG A 40 11.76 0.58 -3.69
CA ARG A 40 12.35 0.45 -5.04
C ARG A 40 12.21 1.73 -5.86
N TRP A 41 11.09 2.43 -5.73
CA TRP A 41 10.91 3.73 -6.36
C TRP A 41 11.83 4.79 -5.75
N CYS A 42 11.92 4.90 -4.42
CA CYS A 42 12.85 5.82 -3.75
C CYS A 42 14.31 5.58 -4.16
N ARG A 43 14.73 4.32 -4.24
CA ARG A 43 16.07 3.94 -4.73
C ARG A 43 16.32 4.38 -6.17
N ARG A 44 15.33 4.27 -7.06
CA ARG A 44 15.44 4.75 -8.45
C ARG A 44 15.58 6.27 -8.53
N GLN A 45 15.06 6.99 -7.55
CA GLN A 45 15.19 8.44 -7.43
C GLN A 45 16.46 8.87 -6.67
N HIS A 46 17.35 7.93 -6.31
CA HIS A 46 18.56 8.17 -5.52
C HIS A 46 18.29 8.88 -4.19
N LEU A 47 17.12 8.63 -3.58
CA LEU A 47 16.80 9.18 -2.28
C LEU A 47 17.63 8.50 -1.18
N PRO A 48 18.15 9.27 -0.20
CA PRO A 48 18.70 8.74 1.03
C PRO A 48 17.71 7.82 1.78
N GLU A 49 18.21 6.84 2.54
CA GLU A 49 17.36 5.82 3.21
C GLU A 49 16.44 6.42 4.27
N ASP A 50 16.91 7.45 4.99
CA ASP A 50 16.11 8.24 5.94
C ASP A 50 14.93 8.90 5.24
N VAL A 51 15.18 9.58 4.12
CA VAL A 51 14.14 10.19 3.29
C VAL A 51 13.21 9.14 2.68
N ALA A 52 13.75 7.99 2.28
CA ALA A 52 12.96 6.89 1.70
C ALA A 52 11.98 6.30 2.71
N ASN A 53 12.35 6.22 3.99
CA ASN A 53 11.46 5.76 5.06
C ASN A 53 10.30 6.73 5.29
N ASP A 54 10.60 8.04 5.37
CA ASP A 54 9.58 9.07 5.55
C ASP A 54 8.60 9.07 4.37
N VAL A 55 9.12 9.03 3.15
CA VAL A 55 8.32 8.93 1.91
C VAL A 55 7.46 7.67 1.89
N THR A 56 7.98 6.54 2.35
CA THR A 56 7.21 5.29 2.41
C THR A 56 6.02 5.42 3.35
N SER A 57 6.25 5.93 4.56
CA SER A 57 5.18 6.17 5.54
C SER A 57 4.11 7.14 5.01
N ASP A 58 4.56 8.24 4.39
CA ASP A 58 3.71 9.26 3.80
C ASP A 58 2.80 8.72 2.71
N VAL A 59 3.36 7.93 1.79
CA VAL A 59 2.64 7.34 0.68
C VAL A 59 1.59 6.35 1.19
N LEU A 60 1.97 5.45 2.10
CA LEU A 60 1.04 4.47 2.68
C LEU A 60 -0.12 5.16 3.41
N THR A 61 0.17 6.22 4.18
CA THR A 61 -0.83 7.03 4.90
C THR A 61 -1.81 7.71 3.96
N LYS A 62 -1.29 8.35 2.89
CA LYS A 62 -2.11 8.99 1.85
C LYS A 62 -2.98 7.97 1.11
N LEU A 63 -2.44 6.77 0.87
CA LEU A 63 -3.13 5.73 0.14
C LEU A 63 -4.31 5.17 0.94
N VAL A 64 -4.13 4.85 2.22
CA VAL A 64 -5.25 4.45 3.10
C VAL A 64 -6.30 5.53 3.25
N THR A 65 -5.86 6.78 3.41
CA THR A 65 -6.80 7.91 3.55
C THR A 65 -7.64 8.13 2.30
N ARG A 66 -7.10 7.83 1.12
CA ARG A 66 -7.86 7.90 -0.14
C ARG A 66 -8.75 6.68 -0.33
N LEU A 67 -8.27 5.48 -0.02
CA LEU A 67 -9.06 4.25 -0.12
C LEU A 67 -10.23 4.23 0.86
N SER A 68 -10.07 4.78 2.07
CA SER A 68 -11.18 4.90 3.02
C SER A 68 -12.29 5.86 2.56
N LYS A 69 -12.01 6.69 1.56
CA LYS A 69 -12.96 7.60 0.92
C LYS A 69 -13.36 7.15 -0.48
N TYR A 70 -12.82 6.02 -0.95
CA TYR A 70 -13.13 5.49 -2.26
C TYR A 70 -14.48 4.77 -2.18
N ASP A 71 -15.48 5.35 -2.82
CA ASP A 71 -16.79 4.75 -3.08
C ASP A 71 -16.78 4.35 -4.57
N PRO A 72 -16.79 3.04 -4.91
CA PRO A 72 -16.61 2.55 -6.27
C PRO A 72 -17.72 2.91 -7.26
#